data_AF-A0A257W4A5-F1
#
_entry.id   AF-A0A257W4A5-F1
#
_cell.length_a   1.000
_cell.length_b   1.000
_cell.length_c   1.000
_cell.angle_alpha   90.00
_cell.angle_beta   90.00
_cell.angle_gamma   90.00
#
_symmetry.space_group_name_H-M   'P 1'
#
loop_
_entity.id
_entity.type
_entity.pdbx_description
1 polymer ?
#
loop_
_entity_poly.entity_id
_entity_poly.type
_entity_poly.pdbx_seq_one_letter_code
_entity_poly.pdbx_strand_id
1 'polypeptide(L)'
;LARHPVRTELPDGLPLVCFDAALIERVLCNLLENAAKYTPPGSAVTTTARVQGKELVLSVSDYGPGLPAGREEALFEKFVRGERESATAGVGLGLAICRAIVEAHGGRIRAGRGDGPPERPGASFGFSLPLGTPPALPQPEAVTGDAALDGAAP
;
A
#
# COMPACT_ATOMS: atom_id res chain seq x y z
N LEU A 1 -10.72 14.56 -3.65
CA LEU A 1 -11.28 13.53 -4.56
C LEU A 1 -12.63 13.89 -5.19
N ALA A 2 -13.44 14.82 -4.67
CA ALA A 2 -14.81 15.10 -5.16
C ALA A 2 -14.96 15.43 -6.67
N ARG A 3 -13.87 15.71 -7.39
CA ARG A 3 -13.85 15.99 -8.84
C ARG A 3 -13.35 14.81 -9.69
N HIS A 4 -13.07 13.66 -9.07
CA HIS A 4 -12.45 12.50 -9.70
C HIS A 4 -13.22 11.23 -9.32
N PRO A 5 -13.66 10.41 -10.29
CA PRO A 5 -14.19 9.09 -9.97
C PRO A 5 -13.10 8.23 -9.33
N VAL A 6 -13.38 7.66 -8.17
CA VAL A 6 -12.48 6.73 -7.47
C VAL A 6 -12.86 5.31 -7.85
N ARG A 7 -11.89 4.53 -8.33
CA ARG A 7 -12.04 3.12 -8.65
C ARG A 7 -11.20 2.28 -7.69
N THR A 8 -11.76 1.17 -7.24
CA THR A 8 -11.06 0.23 -6.36
C THR A 8 -11.06 -1.15 -6.99
N GLU A 9 -9.88 -1.71 -7.19
CA GLU A 9 -9.67 -3.07 -7.66
C GLU A 9 -9.01 -3.86 -6.53
N LEU A 10 -9.85 -4.30 -5.59
CA LEU A 10 -9.46 -4.97 -4.36
C LEU A 10 -10.10 -6.36 -4.36
N PRO A 11 -9.33 -7.44 -4.56
CA PRO A 11 -9.88 -8.80 -4.49
C PRO A 11 -10.47 -9.11 -3.11
N ASP A 12 -11.59 -9.83 -3.05
CA ASP A 12 -12.22 -10.20 -1.77
C ASP A 12 -11.35 -11.13 -0.90
N GLY A 13 -10.40 -11.83 -1.52
CA GLY A 13 -9.51 -12.81 -0.86
C GLY A 13 -8.14 -12.25 -0.44
N LEU A 14 -8.02 -10.94 -0.20
CA LEU A 14 -6.75 -10.37 0.28
C LEU A 14 -6.43 -10.88 1.70
N PRO A 15 -5.20 -11.35 1.95
CA PRO A 15 -4.79 -11.84 3.26
C PRO A 15 -4.73 -10.70 4.28
N LEU A 16 -4.92 -11.04 5.55
CA LEU A 16 -4.67 -10.11 6.65
C LEU A 16 -3.17 -9.83 6.78
N VAL A 17 -2.82 -8.57 6.97
CA VAL A 17 -1.44 -8.10 7.13
C VAL A 17 -1.33 -7.38 8.47
N CYS A 18 -0.26 -7.64 9.20
CA CYS A 18 0.02 -6.95 10.46
C CYS A 18 0.68 -5.59 10.16
N PHE A 19 -0.01 -4.50 10.47
CA PHE A 19 0.50 -3.13 10.34
C PHE A 19 -0.22 -2.19 11.31
N ASP A 20 0.35 -1.01 11.54
CA ASP A 20 -0.31 0.08 12.24
C ASP A 20 -1.30 0.77 11.30
N ALA A 21 -2.60 0.61 11.58
CA ALA A 21 -3.67 1.12 10.73
C ALA A 21 -3.65 2.64 10.57
N ALA A 22 -3.34 3.39 11.63
CA ALA A 22 -3.31 4.85 11.58
C ALA A 22 -2.15 5.37 10.73
N LEU A 23 -0.99 4.69 10.80
CA LEU A 23 0.16 5.03 9.98
C LEU A 23 -0.07 4.67 8.50
N ILE A 24 -0.63 3.51 8.19
CA ILE A 24 -0.93 3.12 6.80
C ILE A 24 -2.07 3.96 6.21
N GLU A 25 -3.08 4.33 7.00
CA GLU A 25 -4.10 5.29 6.59
C GLU A 25 -3.45 6.61 6.16
N ARG A 26 -2.50 7.12 6.94
CA ARG A 26 -1.75 8.34 6.60
C ARG A 26 -0.99 8.21 5.28
N VAL A 27 -0.41 7.04 4.99
CA VAL A 27 0.24 6.77 3.70
C VAL A 27 -0.79 6.88 2.58
N LEU A 28 -1.91 6.16 2.70
CA LEU A 28 -2.97 6.14 1.68
C LEU A 28 -3.57 7.53 1.44
N CYS A 29 -3.88 8.27 2.50
CA CYS A 29 -4.36 9.65 2.40
C CYS A 29 -3.37 10.52 1.62
N ASN A 30 -2.06 10.42 1.91
CA ASN A 30 -1.07 11.21 1.20
C ASN A 30 -0.99 10.86 -0.30
N LEU A 31 -1.03 9.57 -0.63
CA LEU A 31 -1.02 9.12 -2.04
C LEU A 31 -2.27 9.59 -2.79
N LEU A 32 -3.45 9.48 -2.16
CA LEU A 32 -4.72 9.92 -2.74
C LEU A 32 -4.82 11.44 -2.87
N GLU A 33 -4.27 12.20 -1.93
CA GLU A 33 -4.16 13.66 -2.00
C GLU A 33 -3.25 14.09 -3.15
N ASN A 34 -2.10 13.43 -3.31
CA ASN A 34 -1.21 13.66 -4.44
C ASN A 34 -1.93 13.39 -5.76
N ALA A 35 -2.58 12.23 -5.89
CA ALA A 35 -3.37 11.90 -7.08
C ALA A 35 -4.45 12.97 -7.34
N ALA A 36 -5.24 13.35 -6.34
CA ALA A 36 -6.29 14.37 -6.48
C ALA A 36 -5.75 15.75 -6.86
N LYS A 37 -4.51 16.07 -6.48
CA LYS A 37 -3.88 17.37 -6.77
C LYS A 37 -3.33 17.45 -8.20
N TYR A 38 -2.74 16.37 -8.70
CA TYR A 38 -2.03 16.38 -9.99
C TYR A 38 -2.85 15.82 -11.15
N THR A 39 -3.95 15.12 -10.86
CA THR A 39 -4.83 14.55 -11.87
C THR A 39 -5.73 15.61 -12.50
N PRO A 40 -5.91 15.64 -13.83
CA PRO A 40 -6.91 16.48 -14.48
C PRO A 40 -8.33 16.19 -13.94
N PRO A 41 -9.18 17.23 -13.75
CA PRO A 41 -10.57 17.03 -13.33
C PRO A 41 -11.33 16.06 -14.24
N GLY A 42 -12.16 15.19 -13.65
CA GLY A 42 -12.95 14.20 -14.39
C GLY A 42 -12.21 12.90 -14.72
N SER A 43 -10.88 12.87 -14.63
CA SER A 43 -10.11 11.63 -14.77
C SER A 43 -10.16 10.78 -13.50
N ALA A 44 -10.14 9.46 -13.67
CA ALA A 44 -10.23 8.52 -12.57
C ALA A 44 -8.94 8.46 -11.74
N VAL A 45 -9.09 8.09 -10.47
CA VAL A 45 -7.98 7.63 -9.61
C VAL A 45 -8.28 6.18 -9.24
N THR A 46 -7.35 5.29 -9.56
CA THR A 46 -7.51 3.84 -9.40
C THR A 46 -6.67 3.35 -8.24
N THR A 47 -7.28 2.74 -7.24
CA THR A 47 -6.58 2.06 -6.14
C THR A 47 -6.66 0.56 -6.35
N THR A 48 -5.51 -0.12 -6.40
CA THR A 48 -5.45 -1.57 -6.61
C THR A 48 -4.70 -2.23 -5.48
N ALA A 49 -5.07 -3.46 -5.12
CA ALA A 49 -4.30 -4.28 -4.19
C ALA A 49 -4.17 -5.71 -4.72
N ARG A 50 -2.97 -6.28 -4.60
CA ARG A 50 -2.69 -7.64 -5.05
C ARG A 50 -1.58 -8.29 -4.24
N VAL A 51 -1.65 -9.60 -4.10
CA VAL A 51 -0.55 -10.39 -3.55
C VAL A 51 0.49 -10.66 -4.65
N GLN A 52 1.76 -10.37 -4.36
CA GLN A 52 2.90 -10.72 -5.22
C GLN A 52 3.93 -11.46 -4.37
N GLY A 53 4.04 -12.77 -4.57
CA GLY A 53 4.92 -13.62 -3.77
C GLY A 53 4.53 -13.60 -2.29
N LYS A 54 5.38 -13.00 -1.45
CA LYS A 54 5.19 -12.87 0.00
C LYS A 54 4.83 -11.46 0.43
N GLU A 55 4.34 -10.63 -0.47
CA GLU A 55 4.00 -9.23 -0.18
C GLU A 55 2.60 -8.87 -0.67
N LEU A 56 1.89 -8.09 0.14
CA LEU A 56 0.72 -7.35 -0.30
C LEU A 56 1.20 -6.06 -0.96
N VAL A 57 0.84 -5.84 -2.22
CA VAL A 57 1.19 -4.64 -2.97
C VAL A 57 -0.07 -3.80 -3.18
N LEU A 58 -0.06 -2.57 -2.69
CA LEU A 58 -1.07 -1.56 -2.95
C LEU A 58 -0.52 -0.49 -3.89
N SER A 59 -1.36 0.01 -4.79
CA SER A 59 -1.01 1.15 -5.65
C SER A 59 -2.18 2.08 -5.86
N VAL A 60 -1.86 3.37 -5.96
CA VAL A 60 -2.76 4.45 -6.38
C VAL A 60 -2.22 4.96 -7.71
N SER A 61 -2.98 4.73 -8.78
CA SER A 61 -2.69 5.17 -10.14
C SER A 61 -3.62 6.30 -10.56
N ASP A 62 -3.08 7.23 -11.33
CA ASP A 62 -3.81 8.37 -11.84
C ASP A 62 -3.51 8.67 -13.32
N TYR A 63 -4.22 9.66 -13.87
CA TYR A 63 -4.06 10.17 -15.24
C TYR A 63 -3.40 11.57 -15.25
N GLY A 64 -2.54 11.84 -14.27
CA GLY A 64 -1.76 13.06 -14.12
C GLY A 64 -0.78 13.30 -15.27
N PRO A 65 0.11 14.31 -15.13
CA PRO A 65 1.15 14.59 -16.13
C PRO A 65 2.26 13.52 -16.18
N GLY A 66 2.22 12.53 -15.29
CA GLY A 66 3.28 11.54 -15.12
C GLY A 66 4.40 11.99 -14.18
N LEU A 67 5.39 11.12 -14.05
CA LEU A 67 6.58 11.37 -13.25
C LEU A 67 7.74 11.85 -14.13
N PRO A 68 8.63 12.74 -13.64
CA PRO A 68 9.86 13.05 -14.34
C PRO A 68 10.73 11.80 -14.45
N ALA A 69 11.16 11.47 -15.68
CA ALA A 69 11.95 10.27 -15.94
C ALA A 69 13.27 10.26 -15.13
N GLY A 70 13.56 9.14 -14.45
CA GLY A 70 14.80 8.95 -13.70
C GLY A 70 14.86 9.70 -12.37
N ARG A 71 13.74 10.26 -11.91
CA ARG A 71 13.62 10.93 -10.60
C ARG A 71 12.63 10.27 -9.66
N GLU A 72 12.17 9.06 -9.98
CA GLU A 72 11.17 8.32 -9.21
C GLU A 72 11.61 8.14 -7.74
N GLU A 73 12.88 7.81 -7.50
CA GLU A 73 13.40 7.66 -6.14
C GLU A 73 13.64 9.00 -5.42
N ALA A 74 14.00 10.05 -6.18
CA ALA A 74 14.18 11.39 -5.63
C ALA A 74 12.87 12.00 -5.11
N LEU A 75 11.70 11.53 -5.57
CA LEU A 75 10.40 11.94 -5.05
C LEU A 75 10.19 11.56 -3.58
N PHE A 76 10.90 10.54 -3.10
CA PHE A 76 10.84 10.08 -1.71
C PHE A 76 11.95 10.65 -0.82
N GLU A 77 12.87 11.42 -1.39
CA GLU A 77 13.89 12.11 -0.61
C GLU A 77 13.25 13.26 0.17
N LYS A 78 13.71 13.47 1.41
CA LYS A 78 13.33 14.65 2.19
C LYS A 78 13.85 15.86 1.42
N PHE A 79 12.95 16.71 0.93
CA PHE A 79 13.34 17.95 0.28
C PHE A 79 14.30 18.72 1.19
N VAL A 80 15.55 18.82 0.73
CA VAL A 80 16.56 19.73 1.25
C VAL A 80 16.03 21.14 0.99
N ARG A 81 15.75 21.89 2.07
CA ARG A 81 15.35 23.30 2.06
C ARG A 81 16.08 24.08 0.96
N GLY A 82 15.34 24.73 0.08
CA GLY A 82 15.98 25.62 -0.88
C GLY A 82 15.09 26.21 -1.96
N GLU A 83 13.85 26.58 -1.67
CA GLU A 83 13.24 27.78 -2.26
C GLU A 83 11.87 28.02 -1.60
N ARG A 84 11.61 29.31 -1.36
CA ARG A 84 10.51 29.82 -0.54
C ARG A 84 9.18 29.17 -0.91
N GLU A 85 8.46 28.80 0.15
CA GLU A 85 7.02 28.62 0.24
C GLU A 85 6.26 29.39 -0.85
N SER A 86 6.05 28.73 -1.99
CA SER A 86 4.83 28.98 -2.74
C SER A 86 3.72 28.50 -1.81
N ALA A 87 2.79 29.39 -1.48
CA ALA A 87 1.71 29.23 -0.51
C ALA A 87 0.70 28.12 -0.88
N THR A 88 1.19 26.89 -0.97
CA THR A 88 0.42 25.66 -1.19
C THR A 88 1.01 24.62 -0.24
N ALA A 89 0.46 24.55 0.95
CA ALA A 89 0.85 23.57 1.97
C ALA A 89 0.92 22.15 1.38
N GLY A 90 2.02 21.42 1.65
CA GLY A 90 2.03 19.95 1.56
C GLY A 90 3.05 19.26 0.64
N VAL A 91 3.85 19.96 -0.18
CA VAL A 91 4.54 19.32 -1.31
C VAL A 91 5.87 18.60 -0.99
N GLY A 92 6.52 18.85 0.16
CA GLY A 92 7.90 18.39 0.35
C GLY A 92 8.14 17.23 1.33
N LEU A 93 7.15 16.87 2.16
CA LEU A 93 7.36 15.91 3.26
C LEU A 93 6.51 14.65 3.15
N GLY A 94 5.40 14.70 2.41
CA GLY A 94 4.41 13.62 2.35
C GLY A 94 5.01 12.29 1.95
N LEU A 95 5.65 12.23 0.79
CA LEU A 95 6.24 11.00 0.25
C LEU A 95 7.44 10.49 1.08
N ALA A 96 8.23 11.38 1.66
CA ALA A 96 9.31 10.99 2.57
C ALA A 96 8.78 10.37 3.87
N ILE A 97 7.66 10.88 4.41
CA ILE A 97 6.96 10.28 5.55
C ILE A 97 6.36 8.93 5.14
N CYS A 98 5.75 8.84 3.96
CA CYS A 98 5.22 7.58 3.45
C CYS A 98 6.30 6.51 3.37
N ARG A 99 7.47 6.86 2.83
CA ARG A 99 8.63 5.97 2.78
C ARG A 99 9.04 5.50 4.17
N ALA A 100 9.22 6.41 5.12
CA ALA A 100 9.61 6.06 6.49
C ALA A 100 8.60 5.13 7.17
N ILE A 101 7.29 5.39 6.98
CA ILE A 101 6.23 4.53 7.52
C ILE A 101 6.29 3.14 6.88
N VAL A 102 6.33 3.06 5.55
CA VAL A 102 6.35 1.78 4.83
C VAL A 102 7.60 0.96 5.17
N GLU A 103 8.77 1.60 5.23
CA GLU A 103 10.02 0.94 5.62
C GLU A 103 9.99 0.45 7.07
N ALA A 104 9.37 1.20 8.00
CA ALA A 104 9.18 0.77 9.39
C ALA A 104 8.30 -0.49 9.50
N HIS A 105 7.43 -0.75 8.52
CA HIS A 105 6.64 -1.97 8.41
C HIS A 105 7.36 -3.10 7.64
N GLY A 106 8.65 -2.94 7.32
CA GLY A 106 9.42 -3.90 6.52
C GLY A 106 9.04 -3.91 5.03
N GLY A 107 8.29 -2.90 4.59
CA GLY A 107 7.78 -2.75 3.25
C GLY A 107 8.72 -1.98 2.32
N ARG A 108 8.26 -1.74 1.09
CA ARG A 108 8.93 -0.87 0.10
C ARG A 108 7.92 0.03 -0.57
N ILE A 109 8.29 1.28 -0.84
CA ILE A 109 7.48 2.22 -1.63
C ILE A 109 8.16 2.48 -2.98
N ARG A 110 7.37 2.66 -4.04
CA ARG A 110 7.81 2.86 -5.42
C ARG A 110 6.91 3.88 -6.09
N ALA A 111 7.49 4.63 -7.02
CA ALA A 111 6.75 5.46 -7.96
C ALA A 111 7.04 4.97 -9.38
N GLY A 112 6.06 5.10 -10.27
CA GLY A 112 6.19 4.68 -11.66
C GLY A 112 5.12 5.27 -12.56
N ARG A 113 5.00 4.70 -13.76
CA ARG A 113 3.98 5.08 -14.74
C ARG A 113 2.59 4.67 -14.24
N GLY A 114 1.66 5.62 -14.26
CA GLY A 114 0.24 5.46 -13.97
C GLY A 114 -0.59 5.18 -15.22
N ASP A 115 -1.87 5.47 -15.10
CA ASP A 115 -2.85 5.24 -16.14
C ASP A 115 -2.75 6.34 -17.22
N GLY A 116 -3.20 6.04 -18.43
CA GLY A 116 -3.14 6.98 -19.55
C GLY A 116 -2.32 6.42 -20.72
N PRO A 117 -2.26 7.18 -21.82
CA PRO A 117 -1.62 6.71 -23.03
C PRO A 117 -0.07 6.71 -22.90
N PRO A 118 0.67 5.87 -23.65
CA PRO A 118 2.12 5.73 -23.52
C PRO A 118 2.92 7.03 -23.68
N GLU A 119 2.43 7.97 -24.48
CA GLU A 119 3.01 9.30 -24.67
C GLU A 119 2.82 10.25 -23.48
N ARG A 120 1.83 9.98 -22.63
CA ARG A 120 1.52 10.77 -21.44
C ARG A 120 0.99 9.86 -20.32
N PRO A 121 1.84 8.95 -19.82
CA PRO A 121 1.44 8.09 -18.72
C PRO A 121 1.23 8.97 -17.49
N GLY A 122 0.17 8.73 -16.72
CA GLY A 122 -0.01 9.37 -15.43
C GLY A 122 1.01 8.88 -14.40
N ALA A 123 0.73 9.07 -13.12
CA ALA A 123 1.58 8.60 -12.04
C ALA A 123 0.97 7.39 -11.33
N SER A 124 1.81 6.43 -10.94
CA SER A 124 1.43 5.37 -10.02
C SER A 124 2.36 5.38 -8.82
N PHE A 125 1.79 5.50 -7.63
CA PHE A 125 2.52 5.37 -6.37
C PHE A 125 2.03 4.10 -5.68
N GLY A 126 2.94 3.20 -5.34
CA GLY A 126 2.59 1.96 -4.69
C GLY A 126 3.55 1.59 -3.57
N PHE A 127 3.04 0.86 -2.60
CA PHE A 127 3.85 0.30 -1.53
C PHE A 127 3.53 -1.18 -1.34
N SER A 128 4.52 -1.93 -0.85
CA SER A 128 4.37 -3.31 -0.47
C SER A 128 4.54 -3.49 1.03
N LEU A 129 3.77 -4.41 1.61
CA LEU A 129 3.90 -4.86 2.99
C LEU A 129 4.15 -6.37 3.00
N PRO A 130 5.07 -6.88 3.83
CA PRO A 130 5.30 -8.31 3.93
C PRO A 130 4.05 -9.02 4.48
N LEU A 131 3.60 -10.04 3.76
CA LEU A 131 2.69 -11.03 4.30
C LEU A 131 3.53 -11.83 5.29
N GLY A 132 3.37 -11.53 6.59
CA GLY A 132 4.01 -12.34 7.64
C GLY A 132 3.70 -13.82 7.45
N THR A 133 4.45 -14.70 8.10
CA THR A 133 4.06 -16.11 8.15
C THR A 133 2.80 -16.20 9.01
N PRO A 134 1.65 -16.65 8.48
CA PRO A 134 0.48 -16.91 9.32
C PRO A 134 0.90 -17.92 10.39
N PRO A 135 0.59 -17.71 11.68
CA PRO A 135 0.84 -18.74 12.67
C PRO A 135 0.12 -20.02 12.22
N ALA A 136 0.80 -21.15 12.31
CA ALA A 136 0.16 -22.43 12.04
C ALA A 136 -1.05 -22.55 12.96
N LEU A 137 -2.23 -22.83 12.40
CA LEU A 137 -3.39 -23.14 13.22
C LEU A 137 -3.01 -24.30 14.13
N PRO A 138 -3.27 -24.21 15.46
CA PRO A 138 -3.07 -25.35 16.33
C PRO A 138 -3.86 -26.52 15.76
N GLN A 139 -3.18 -27.62 15.46
CA GLN A 139 -3.88 -28.81 15.01
C GLN A 139 -4.83 -29.23 16.14
N PRO A 140 -6.11 -29.56 15.84
CA PRO A 140 -7.00 -30.08 16.86
C PRO A 140 -6.32 -31.29 17.49
N GLU A 141 -6.08 -31.20 18.80
CA GLU A 141 -5.46 -32.28 19.56
C GLU A 141 -6.28 -33.55 19.29
N ALA A 142 -5.61 -34.59 18.78
CA ALA A 142 -6.21 -35.90 18.67
C ALA A 142 -6.61 -36.30 20.09
N VAL A 143 -7.92 -36.34 20.34
CA VAL A 143 -8.47 -36.91 21.56
C VAL A 143 -8.07 -38.38 21.55
N THR A 144 -6.98 -38.70 22.24
CA THR A 144 -6.60 -40.08 22.53
C THR A 144 -7.68 -40.61 23.46
N GLY A 145 -8.63 -41.37 22.90
CA GLY A 145 -9.63 -42.08 23.68
C GLY A 145 -8.93 -43.03 24.64
N ASP A 146 -8.98 -42.69 25.93
CA ASP A 146 -8.64 -43.61 27.00
C ASP A 146 -9.75 -44.67 27.08
N ALA A 147 -9.45 -45.85 26.54
CA ALA A 147 -10.29 -47.04 26.66
C ALA A 147 -9.42 -48.22 27.11
N ALA A 148 -8.93 -48.13 28.35
CA ALA A 148 -8.68 -49.28 29.20
C ALA A 148 -8.92 -48.77 30.63
N LEU A 149 -9.89 -49.28 31.39
CA LEU A 149 -9.77 -50.54 32.10
C LEU A 149 -11.14 -50.84 32.73
N ASP A 150 -11.78 -51.95 32.38
CA ASP A 150 -12.56 -52.72 33.37
C ASP A 150 -12.71 -54.16 32.90
N GLY A 151 -12.17 -55.08 33.69
CA GLY A 151 -12.13 -56.50 33.38
C GLY A 151 -11.21 -57.26 34.33
N ALA A 152 -11.44 -57.10 35.63
CA ALA A 152 -10.83 -57.92 36.67
C ALA A 152 -11.47 -59.32 36.71
N ALA A 153 -10.59 -60.32 36.65
CA ALA A 153 -10.58 -61.73 37.12
C ALA A 153 -11.61 -62.17 38.20
N PRO A 154 -11.74 -63.49 38.51
CA PRO A 154 -10.87 -64.63 38.15
C PRO A 154 -11.55 -65.82 37.47
#